data_AF-A0A067EX00-F1
#
_entry.id   AF-A0A067EX00-F1
#
_cell.length_a   1.000
_cell.length_b   1.000
_cell.length_c   1.000
_cell.angle_alpha   90.00
_cell.angle_beta   90.00
_cell.angle_gamma   90.00
#
_symmetry.space_group_name_H-M   'P 1'
#
loop_
_entity.id
_entity.type
_entity.pdbx_description
1 polymer ?
#
loop_
_entity_poly.entity_id
_entity_poly.type
_entity_poly.pdbx_seq_one_letter_code
_entity_poly.pdbx_strand_id
1 'polypeptide(L)'
;MLLGAFVPFRTRVISTLAFVFIIVFSESAGAINDTQVKCSRTCVAENCNSVGIRYGKYCGVGWSGCPREKPCDDLDACYKIHDECVDKKGLTNIKCQEKFKRCIKK
;
A
#
# COMPACT_ATOMS: atom_id res chain seq x y z
N MET A 1 58.73 25.28 -1.72
CA MET A 1 58.89 26.49 -2.57
C MET A 1 59.16 26.00 -3.99
N LEU A 2 58.58 26.47 -5.10
CA LEU A 2 57.29 27.12 -5.42
C LEU A 2 56.77 26.41 -6.71
N LEU A 3 55.63 26.65 -7.35
CA LEU A 3 54.50 27.58 -7.19
C LEU A 3 53.22 26.88 -7.74
N GLY A 4 52.00 27.31 -7.37
CA GLY A 4 50.76 26.84 -8.00
C GLY A 4 50.23 27.82 -9.04
N ALA A 5 49.82 27.33 -10.23
CA ALA A 5 49.14 28.16 -11.24
C ALA A 5 48.24 27.36 -12.21
N PHE A 6 46.98 27.80 -12.29
CA PHE A 6 46.10 27.82 -13.48
C PHE A 6 45.92 26.57 -14.37
N VAL A 7 44.77 25.90 -14.18
CA VAL A 7 44.15 25.03 -15.19
C VAL A 7 43.31 25.88 -16.18
N PRO A 8 43.44 25.72 -17.51
CA PRO A 8 42.75 26.57 -18.48
C PRO A 8 41.25 26.24 -18.62
N PHE A 9 40.44 27.30 -18.65
CA PHE A 9 38.96 27.33 -18.57
C PHE A 9 38.24 26.91 -19.87
N ARG A 10 38.71 25.87 -20.58
CA ARG A 10 38.09 25.43 -21.86
C ARG A 10 36.82 24.56 -21.68
N THR A 11 36.25 24.53 -20.49
CA THR A 11 35.22 23.56 -20.03
C THR A 11 33.86 24.17 -19.68
N ARG A 12 33.65 25.48 -19.84
CA ARG A 12 32.42 26.16 -19.38
C ARG A 12 31.23 26.23 -20.34
N VAL A 13 31.36 25.81 -21.60
CA VAL A 13 30.29 25.96 -22.62
C VAL A 13 29.42 24.70 -22.79
N ILE A 14 29.94 23.51 -22.45
CA ILE A 14 29.22 22.23 -22.64
C ILE A 14 28.20 21.96 -21.50
N SER A 15 28.44 22.54 -20.31
CA SER A 15 27.64 22.28 -19.11
C SER A 15 26.21 22.85 -19.17
N THR A 16 26.00 23.99 -19.85
CA THR A 16 24.72 24.72 -19.77
C THR A 16 23.61 24.12 -20.64
N LEU A 17 23.93 23.50 -21.78
CA LEU A 17 22.94 22.89 -22.66
C LEU A 17 22.39 21.55 -22.12
N ALA A 18 23.22 20.79 -21.40
CA ALA A 18 22.81 19.54 -20.77
C ALA A 18 21.72 19.75 -19.71
N PHE A 19 21.78 20.84 -18.94
CA PHE A 19 20.75 21.17 -17.95
C PHE A 19 19.38 21.50 -18.56
N VAL A 20 19.35 22.13 -19.74
CA VAL A 20 18.07 22.50 -20.40
C VAL A 20 17.33 21.27 -20.92
N PHE A 21 18.05 20.29 -21.46
CA PHE A 21 17.44 19.04 -21.96
C PHE A 21 16.79 18.19 -20.84
N ILE A 22 17.37 18.19 -19.64
CA ILE A 22 16.84 17.44 -18.48
C ILE A 22 15.47 17.99 -18.02
N ILE A 23 15.22 19.30 -18.17
CA ILE A 23 13.96 19.92 -17.71
C ILE A 23 12.79 19.56 -18.65
N VAL A 24 13.04 19.47 -19.97
CA VAL A 24 12.00 19.29 -20.99
C VAL A 24 11.49 17.84 -21.09
N PHE A 25 12.33 16.84 -20.79
CA PHE A 25 11.97 15.42 -20.81
C PHE A 25 11.33 14.89 -19.50
N SER A 26 10.75 15.78 -18.70
CA SER A 26 9.88 15.39 -17.58
C SER A 26 8.55 14.88 -18.14
N GLU A 27 8.54 13.65 -18.66
CA GLU A 27 7.30 12.96 -19.04
C GLU A 27 6.30 13.06 -17.90
N SER A 28 5.04 13.33 -18.24
CA SER A 28 3.96 13.39 -17.27
C SER A 28 3.72 11.99 -16.71
N ALA A 29 4.47 11.64 -15.66
CA ALA A 29 4.10 10.60 -14.73
C ALA A 29 2.76 11.02 -14.14
N GLY A 30 1.69 10.56 -14.78
CA GLY A 30 0.34 10.58 -14.24
C GLY A 30 0.35 9.70 -13.00
N ALA A 31 0.80 10.29 -11.89
CA ALA A 31 0.59 9.76 -10.57
C ALA A 31 -0.93 9.74 -10.38
N ILE A 32 -1.54 8.61 -10.73
CA ILE A 32 -2.86 8.25 -10.29
C ILE A 32 -2.78 8.42 -8.77
N ASN A 33 -3.50 9.42 -8.26
CA ASN A 33 -3.57 9.68 -6.83
C ASN A 33 -4.28 8.48 -6.22
N ASP A 34 -3.49 7.49 -5.82
CA ASP A 34 -3.96 6.18 -5.40
C ASP A 34 -4.44 6.24 -3.95
N THR A 35 -5.51 7.01 -3.76
CA THR A 35 -6.51 6.78 -2.72
C THR A 35 -7.40 5.58 -3.07
N GLN A 36 -6.95 4.66 -3.93
CA GLN A 36 -7.56 3.34 -3.97
C GLN A 36 -7.30 2.66 -2.63
N VAL A 37 -8.37 2.14 -2.03
CA VAL A 37 -8.28 1.31 -0.85
C VAL A 37 -7.43 0.09 -1.21
N LYS A 38 -6.19 0.04 -0.72
CA LYS A 38 -5.21 -1.00 -1.06
C LYS A 38 -5.68 -2.36 -0.53
N CYS A 39 -6.39 -3.09 -1.38
CA CYS A 39 -6.91 -4.41 -1.07
C CYS A 39 -5.81 -5.48 -1.21
N SER A 40 -5.92 -6.56 -0.43
CA SER A 40 -4.96 -7.68 -0.47
C SER A 40 -5.31 -8.72 -1.54
N ARG A 41 -4.29 -9.23 -2.23
CA ARG A 41 -4.37 -10.45 -3.07
C ARG A 41 -3.55 -11.62 -2.52
N THR A 42 -2.75 -11.39 -1.48
CA THR A 42 -1.80 -12.36 -0.91
C THR A 42 -2.12 -12.62 0.55
N CYS A 43 -1.88 -13.86 1.00
CA CYS A 43 -2.00 -14.22 2.40
C CYS A 43 -0.82 -13.63 3.18
N VAL A 44 -1.09 -12.79 4.18
CA VAL A 44 -0.06 -12.18 5.04
C VAL A 44 -0.26 -12.57 6.51
N ALA A 45 0.78 -12.38 7.31
CA ALA A 45 0.75 -12.54 8.76
C ALA A 45 1.69 -11.50 9.40
N GLU A 46 1.22 -10.26 9.49
CA GLU A 46 1.96 -9.10 9.98
C GLU A 46 1.39 -8.65 11.34
N ASN A 47 2.26 -8.21 12.26
CA ASN A 47 1.86 -7.56 13.52
C ASN A 47 0.87 -8.36 14.40
N CYS A 48 0.90 -9.70 14.36
CA CYS A 48 -0.09 -10.58 15.00
C CYS A 48 -0.36 -10.32 16.50
N ASN A 49 0.62 -9.75 17.21
CA ASN A 49 0.52 -9.44 18.64
C ASN A 49 0.28 -7.93 18.92
N SER A 50 -0.25 -7.19 17.95
CA SER A 50 -0.44 -5.72 18.02
C SER A 50 -1.77 -5.31 17.39
N VAL A 51 -2.22 -4.09 17.71
CA VAL A 51 -3.45 -3.48 17.18
C VAL A 51 -3.41 -3.33 15.65
N GLY A 52 -2.22 -3.21 15.07
CA GLY A 52 -1.98 -3.14 13.61
C GLY A 52 -1.92 -4.50 12.89
N ILE A 53 -2.52 -5.56 13.45
CA ILE A 53 -2.54 -6.91 12.87
C ILE A 53 -3.08 -6.91 11.42
N ARG A 54 -2.40 -7.67 10.56
CA ARG A 54 -2.92 -8.11 9.26
C ARG A 54 -2.73 -9.61 9.12
N TYR A 55 -3.82 -10.33 8.99
CA TYR A 55 -3.81 -11.78 8.78
C TYR A 55 -4.65 -12.17 7.56
N GLY A 56 -4.20 -13.19 6.84
CA GLY A 56 -4.86 -13.67 5.62
C GLY A 56 -4.97 -12.55 4.59
N LYS A 57 -6.19 -12.30 4.10
CA LYS A 57 -6.54 -11.15 3.25
C LYS A 57 -7.54 -10.20 3.91
N TYR A 58 -8.31 -10.65 4.90
CA TYR A 58 -9.48 -9.97 5.44
C TYR A 58 -9.38 -9.63 6.95
N CYS A 59 -8.39 -10.13 7.68
CA CYS A 59 -8.23 -9.77 9.10
C CYS A 59 -7.36 -8.51 9.24
N GLY A 60 -7.97 -7.37 9.60
CA GLY A 60 -7.25 -6.18 10.06
C GLY A 60 -8.09 -4.90 9.96
N VAL A 61 -7.80 -3.90 10.79
CA VAL A 61 -8.52 -2.61 10.73
C VAL A 61 -8.09 -1.86 9.47
N GLY A 62 -9.05 -1.56 8.58
CA GLY A 62 -8.76 -0.93 7.29
C GLY A 62 -8.00 -1.83 6.30
N TRP A 63 -8.05 -3.15 6.50
CA TRP A 63 -7.41 -4.15 5.66
C TRP A 63 -8.45 -5.16 5.19
N SER A 64 -8.55 -5.37 3.87
CA SER A 64 -9.50 -6.33 3.30
C SER A 64 -9.02 -6.85 1.95
N GLY A 65 -9.52 -8.01 1.53
CA GLY A 65 -9.12 -8.67 0.29
C GLY A 65 -9.78 -8.07 -0.95
N CYS A 66 -9.11 -8.15 -2.09
CA CYS A 66 -9.65 -7.62 -3.34
C CYS A 66 -10.93 -8.34 -3.80
N PRO A 67 -11.76 -7.70 -4.64
CA PRO A 67 -12.95 -8.34 -5.20
C PRO A 67 -12.63 -9.67 -5.88
N ARG A 68 -13.43 -10.71 -5.58
CA ARG A 68 -13.28 -12.10 -6.04
C ARG A 68 -12.08 -12.89 -5.48
N GLU A 69 -11.31 -12.32 -4.56
CA GLU A 69 -10.31 -13.10 -3.82
C GLU A 69 -10.96 -14.17 -2.94
N LYS A 70 -10.28 -15.32 -2.84
CA LYS A 70 -10.63 -16.37 -1.87
C LYS A 70 -9.88 -16.13 -0.56
N PRO A 71 -10.50 -16.42 0.60
CA PRO A 71 -9.82 -16.37 1.89
C PRO A 71 -8.70 -17.42 1.94
N CYS A 72 -7.73 -17.18 2.83
CA CYS A 72 -6.55 -18.02 3.01
C CYS A 72 -6.82 -19.30 3.81
N ASP A 73 -7.73 -19.23 4.78
CA ASP A 73 -8.16 -20.32 5.65
C ASP A 73 -9.60 -20.07 6.17
N ASP A 74 -10.09 -20.92 7.07
CA ASP A 74 -11.43 -20.78 7.65
C ASP A 74 -11.58 -19.55 8.56
N LEU A 75 -10.50 -19.11 9.21
CA LEU A 75 -10.50 -17.88 10.02
C LEU A 75 -10.66 -16.64 9.15
N ASP A 76 -9.85 -16.53 8.09
CA ASP A 76 -9.93 -15.49 7.08
C ASP A 76 -11.26 -15.53 6.31
N ALA A 77 -11.88 -16.70 6.15
CA ALA A 77 -13.24 -16.84 5.64
C ALA A 77 -14.29 -16.22 6.59
N CYS A 78 -14.14 -16.39 7.90
CA CYS A 78 -14.98 -15.70 8.89
C CYS A 78 -14.82 -14.18 8.82
N TYR A 79 -13.60 -13.66 8.63
CA TYR A 79 -13.33 -12.24 8.42
C TYR A 79 -13.96 -11.72 7.13
N LYS A 80 -13.78 -12.40 6.00
CA LYS A 80 -14.43 -12.05 4.72
C LYS A 80 -15.95 -11.91 4.84
N ILE A 81 -16.59 -12.82 5.57
CA ILE A 81 -18.04 -12.80 5.82
C ILE A 81 -18.45 -11.65 6.77
N HIS A 82 -17.55 -11.21 7.66
CA HIS A 82 -17.77 -10.08 8.55
C HIS A 82 -17.62 -8.76 7.79
N ASP A 83 -16.57 -8.58 7.01
CA ASP A 83 -16.35 -7.44 6.11
C ASP A 83 -17.56 -7.19 5.20
N GLU A 84 -18.00 -8.21 4.46
CA GLU A 84 -19.19 -8.14 3.60
C GLU A 84 -20.50 -7.81 4.36
N CYS A 85 -20.53 -8.01 5.68
CA CYS A 85 -21.66 -7.69 6.53
C CYS A 85 -21.59 -6.24 7.03
N VAL A 86 -20.41 -5.78 7.47
CA VAL A 86 -20.21 -4.43 8.01
C VAL A 86 -20.16 -3.36 6.93
N ASP A 87 -19.67 -3.68 5.73
CA ASP A 87 -19.76 -2.83 4.53
C ASP A 87 -21.23 -2.44 4.25
N LYS A 88 -22.15 -3.40 4.37
CA LYS A 88 -23.58 -3.23 4.08
C LYS A 88 -24.42 -2.72 5.26
N LYS A 89 -23.93 -2.83 6.50
CA LYS A 89 -24.74 -2.62 7.73
C LYS A 89 -24.09 -1.75 8.81
N GLY A 90 -22.88 -1.27 8.56
CA GLY A 90 -22.04 -0.53 9.52
C GLY A 90 -21.21 -1.44 10.43
N LEU A 91 -20.01 -0.96 10.79
CA LEU A 91 -19.03 -1.65 11.65
C LEU A 91 -19.59 -2.03 13.03
N THR A 92 -20.46 -1.20 13.58
CA THR A 92 -21.11 -1.38 14.89
C THR A 92 -22.32 -2.31 14.86
N ASN A 93 -22.64 -2.95 13.73
CA ASN A 93 -23.83 -3.80 13.62
C ASN A 93 -23.71 -5.07 14.48
N ILE A 94 -24.50 -5.14 15.56
CA ILE A 94 -24.49 -6.24 16.53
C ILE A 94 -24.68 -7.62 15.85
N LYS A 95 -25.55 -7.72 14.84
CA LYS A 95 -25.81 -9.00 14.14
C LYS A 95 -24.60 -9.47 13.33
N CYS A 96 -23.80 -8.57 12.77
CA CYS A 96 -22.53 -8.91 12.11
C CYS A 96 -21.50 -9.40 13.15
N GLN A 97 -21.36 -8.67 14.27
CA GLN A 97 -20.43 -9.01 15.35
C GLN A 97 -20.75 -10.36 16.01
N GLU A 98 -22.03 -10.66 16.25
CA GLU A 98 -22.46 -11.97 16.74
C GLU A 98 -22.20 -13.11 15.75
N LYS A 99 -22.51 -12.90 14.46
CA LYS A 99 -22.27 -13.91 13.43
C LYS A 99 -20.78 -14.24 13.33
N PHE A 100 -19.92 -13.21 13.39
CA PHE A 100 -18.47 -13.36 13.41
C PHE A 100 -18.00 -14.13 14.66
N LYS A 101 -18.44 -13.75 15.86
CA LYS A 101 -18.16 -14.48 17.11
C LYS A 101 -18.57 -15.95 17.09
N ARG A 102 -19.67 -16.31 16.39
CA ARG A 102 -20.09 -17.71 16.19
C ARG A 102 -19.27 -18.44 15.12
N CYS A 103 -18.66 -17.71 14.19
CA CYS A 103 -17.86 -18.28 13.11
C CYS A 103 -16.47 -18.72 13.63
N ILE A 104 -15.77 -17.82 14.33
CA ILE A 104 -14.42 -18.05 14.87
C ILE A 104 -14.35 -18.96 16.12
N LYS A 105 -15.51 -19.47 16.57
CA LYS A 105 -15.66 -20.37 17.73
C LYS A 105 -15.99 -21.81 17.34
N LYS A 106 -16.00 -22.10 16.03
CA LYS A 106 -16.10 -23.46 15.50
C LYS A 106 -14.76 -24.18 15.67
#